data_AF-A0A965XWT6-F1
#
_entry.id   AF-A0A965XWT6-F1
#
_cell.length_a   1.000
_cell.length_b   1.000
_cell.length_c   1.000
_cell.angle_alpha   90.00
_cell.angle_beta   90.00
_cell.angle_gamma   90.00
#
_symmetry.space_group_name_H-M   'P 1'
#
loop_
_entity.id
_entity.type
_entity.pdbx_description
1 polymer ?
#
loop_
_entity_poly.entity_id
_entity_poly.type
_entity_poly.pdbx_seq_one_letter_code
_entity_poly.pdbx_strand_id
1 'polypeptide(L)'
;MENSMSRFITGSVVKRTLKDIKDNPERSIRNLVDMALQFSGGRFQQDFFTTAQTMLQNENSAYYRLVRDIVSHADTDRLYTFGMNLGYNGCTAGAQRIRENEKKLECNIPWTVAIQMDSEHFEEKEKQYQITIQAGEKLGIYVWMLFCMKQPQKSLLLAKNHPDSAFFLFCEPEDLTSDFLDDAADLFNLMLVVRYDESTSGMCDNLRELGVLYSVWYQYGQKDTESIING
;
A
#
# COMPACT_ATOMS: atom_id res chain seq x y z
N MET A 1 13.08 19.59 -10.07
CA MET A 1 13.65 18.83 -11.20
C MET A 1 14.29 17.53 -10.75
N GLU A 2 15.15 17.51 -9.71
CA GLU A 2 15.81 16.27 -9.22
C GLU A 2 14.83 15.15 -8.84
N ASN A 3 13.77 15.44 -8.07
CA ASN A 3 12.80 14.41 -7.66
C ASN A 3 12.00 13.79 -8.82
N SER A 4 11.83 14.51 -9.94
CA SER A 4 11.11 14.00 -11.11
C SER A 4 11.98 13.04 -11.92
N MET A 5 13.26 13.36 -12.09
CA MET A 5 14.22 12.48 -12.77
C MET A 5 14.50 11.21 -11.94
N SER A 6 14.68 11.35 -10.63
CA SER A 6 14.83 10.19 -9.72
C SER A 6 13.61 9.27 -9.73
N ARG A 7 12.39 9.85 -9.74
CA ARG A 7 11.14 9.07 -9.86
C ARG A 7 11.07 8.34 -11.18
N PHE A 8 11.42 9.00 -12.29
CA PHE A 8 11.41 8.38 -13.62
C PHE A 8 12.40 7.20 -13.71
N ILE A 9 13.63 7.38 -13.24
CA ILE A 9 14.65 6.32 -13.24
C ILE A 9 14.18 5.15 -12.36
N THR A 10 13.77 5.43 -11.13
CA THR A 10 13.25 4.41 -10.20
C THR A 10 12.06 3.68 -10.82
N GLY A 11 11.11 4.41 -11.38
CA GLY A 11 9.95 3.85 -12.05
C GLY A 11 10.32 2.94 -13.21
N SER A 12 11.28 3.34 -14.05
CA SER A 12 11.75 2.49 -15.15
C SER A 12 12.36 1.17 -14.68
N VAL A 13 13.15 1.21 -13.60
CA VAL A 13 13.80 0.04 -12.99
C VAL A 13 12.77 -0.88 -12.34
N VAL A 14 11.84 -0.33 -11.56
CA VAL A 14 10.76 -1.10 -10.93
C VAL A 14 9.87 -1.73 -12.01
N LYS A 15 9.47 -0.98 -13.04
CA LYS A 15 8.64 -1.50 -14.13
C LYS A 15 9.32 -2.62 -14.90
N ARG A 16 10.63 -2.51 -15.15
CA ARG A 16 11.40 -3.60 -15.76
C ARG A 16 11.44 -4.83 -14.86
N THR A 17 11.75 -4.65 -13.58
CA THR A 17 11.87 -5.77 -12.65
C THR A 17 10.52 -6.46 -12.43
N LEU A 18 9.41 -5.72 -12.42
CA LEU A 18 8.05 -6.26 -12.37
C LEU A 18 7.64 -7.00 -13.65
N LYS A 19 8.28 -6.74 -14.79
CA LYS A 19 8.11 -7.61 -15.98
C LYS A 19 8.87 -8.92 -15.80
N ASP A 20 10.11 -8.83 -15.34
CA ASP A 20 10.99 -10.00 -15.14
C ASP A 20 10.55 -10.89 -13.95
N ILE A 21 9.77 -10.35 -13.01
CA ILE A 21 9.32 -11.08 -11.81
C ILE A 21 8.34 -12.22 -12.14
N LYS A 22 7.61 -12.14 -13.26
CA LYS A 22 6.72 -13.23 -13.69
C LYS A 22 7.49 -14.49 -14.10
N ASP A 23 8.67 -14.32 -14.69
CA ASP A 23 9.51 -15.43 -15.13
C ASP A 23 10.39 -15.96 -13.99
N ASN A 24 10.91 -15.08 -13.13
CA ASN A 24 11.85 -15.43 -12.07
C ASN A 24 11.55 -14.67 -10.76
N PRO A 25 10.45 -15.00 -10.06
CA PRO A 25 9.95 -14.22 -8.94
C PRO A 25 10.95 -14.07 -7.80
N GLU A 26 11.64 -15.14 -7.43
CA GLU A 26 12.61 -15.15 -6.33
C GLU A 26 13.85 -14.30 -6.62
N ARG A 27 14.39 -14.42 -7.84
CA ARG A 27 15.55 -13.63 -8.26
C ARG A 27 15.18 -12.15 -8.36
N SER A 28 14.03 -11.86 -8.97
CA SER A 28 13.58 -10.49 -9.19
C SER A 28 13.24 -9.77 -7.88
N ILE A 29 12.65 -10.43 -6.88
CA ILE A 29 12.42 -9.80 -5.57
C ILE A 29 13.72 -9.54 -4.81
N ARG A 30 14.71 -10.46 -4.86
CA ARG A 30 16.04 -10.22 -4.29
C ARG A 30 16.71 -9.01 -4.94
N ASN A 31 16.68 -8.94 -6.27
CA ASN A 31 17.21 -7.79 -7.00
C ASN A 31 16.52 -6.47 -6.62
N LEU A 32 15.19 -6.47 -6.44
CA LEU A 32 14.46 -5.27 -5.99
C LEU A 32 14.91 -4.82 -4.61
N VAL A 33 15.06 -5.75 -3.67
CA VAL A 33 15.52 -5.44 -2.31
C VAL A 33 16.97 -4.94 -2.32
N ASP A 34 17.85 -5.56 -3.09
CA ASP A 34 19.25 -5.13 -3.24
C ASP A 34 19.34 -3.71 -3.81
N MET A 35 18.55 -3.40 -4.84
CA MET A 35 18.47 -2.06 -5.40
C MET A 35 17.92 -1.06 -4.38
N ALA A 36 16.83 -1.40 -3.70
CA ALA A 36 16.24 -0.53 -2.69
C ALA A 36 17.21 -0.23 -1.55
N LEU A 37 18.02 -1.23 -1.13
CA LEU A 37 19.07 -1.04 -0.14
C LEU A 37 20.17 -0.09 -0.64
N GLN A 38 20.60 -0.20 -1.90
CA GLN A 38 21.59 0.71 -2.49
C GLN A 38 21.11 2.17 -2.54
N PHE A 39 19.81 2.39 -2.76
CA PHE A 39 19.22 3.73 -2.82
C PHE A 39 18.68 4.24 -1.47
N SER A 40 18.82 3.46 -0.39
CA SER A 40 18.34 3.82 0.94
C SER A 40 19.23 4.87 1.60
N GLY A 41 18.72 6.10 1.72
CA GLY A 41 19.43 7.22 2.34
C GLY A 41 19.19 7.37 3.85
N GLY A 42 18.13 6.76 4.40
CA GLY A 42 17.78 6.86 5.82
C GLY A 42 18.11 5.59 6.61
N ARG A 43 18.51 5.74 7.89
CA ARG A 43 18.80 4.61 8.79
C ARG A 43 17.67 3.58 8.83
N PHE A 44 16.42 4.03 8.98
CA PHE A 44 15.27 3.13 8.99
C PHE A 44 15.09 2.33 7.70
N GLN A 45 15.29 2.97 6.53
CA GLN A 45 15.19 2.27 5.24
C GLN A 45 16.29 1.21 5.13
N GLN A 46 17.52 1.54 5.54
CA GLN A 46 18.64 0.60 5.53
C GLN A 46 18.38 -0.59 6.45
N ASP A 47 17.90 -0.37 7.67
CA ASP A 47 17.58 -1.45 8.62
C ASP A 47 16.47 -2.36 8.07
N PHE A 48 15.42 -1.77 7.47
CA PHE A 48 14.33 -2.50 6.86
C PHE A 48 14.80 -3.37 5.69
N PHE A 49 15.51 -2.78 4.71
CA PHE A 49 15.93 -3.54 3.52
C PHE A 49 17.04 -4.55 3.84
N THR A 50 17.89 -4.31 4.85
CA THR A 50 18.85 -5.31 5.34
C THR A 50 18.12 -6.51 5.95
N THR A 51 17.07 -6.26 6.73
CA THR A 51 16.22 -7.31 7.30
C THR A 51 15.52 -8.10 6.19
N ALA A 52 14.92 -7.42 5.22
CA ALA A 52 14.28 -8.05 4.07
C ALA A 52 15.27 -8.89 3.25
N GLN A 53 16.47 -8.38 3.00
CA GLN A 53 17.53 -9.12 2.31
C GLN A 53 17.89 -10.40 3.07
N THR A 54 18.08 -10.30 4.38
CA THR A 54 18.39 -11.46 5.24
C THR A 54 17.28 -12.51 5.19
N MET A 55 16.01 -12.10 5.24
CA MET A 55 14.86 -13.01 5.13
C MET A 55 14.77 -13.69 3.77
N LEU A 56 15.21 -13.03 2.69
CA LEU A 56 15.21 -13.59 1.33
C LEU A 56 16.46 -14.42 1.02
N GLN A 57 17.54 -14.30 1.78
CA GLN A 57 18.68 -15.24 1.68
C GLN A 57 18.29 -16.67 2.08
N ASN A 58 17.26 -16.82 2.93
CA ASN A 58 16.68 -18.13 3.22
C ASN A 58 15.81 -18.60 2.04
N GLU A 59 16.26 -19.61 1.29
CA GLU A 59 15.51 -20.20 0.17
C GLU A 59 14.14 -20.77 0.57
N ASN A 60 13.98 -21.16 1.85
CA ASN A 60 12.71 -21.67 2.40
C ASN A 60 11.85 -20.56 3.02
N SER A 61 12.12 -19.30 2.71
CA SER A 61 11.37 -18.16 3.24
C SER A 61 9.89 -18.20 2.84
N ALA A 62 8.99 -18.06 3.81
CA ALA A 62 7.55 -17.98 3.57
C ALA A 62 7.17 -16.81 2.64
N TYR A 63 7.99 -15.76 2.59
CA TYR A 63 7.80 -14.61 1.71
C TYR A 63 7.86 -14.98 0.23
N TYR A 64 8.60 -16.02 -0.16
CA TYR A 64 8.60 -16.44 -1.57
C TYR A 64 7.24 -16.97 -2.02
N ARG A 65 6.46 -17.60 -1.12
CA ARG A 65 5.09 -17.98 -1.41
C ARG A 65 4.20 -16.75 -1.63
N LEU A 66 4.32 -15.73 -0.77
CA LEU A 66 3.57 -14.49 -0.91
C LEU A 66 3.93 -13.73 -2.20
N VAL A 67 5.22 -13.63 -2.52
CA VAL A 67 5.68 -13.00 -3.77
C VAL A 67 5.13 -13.73 -4.99
N ARG A 68 5.20 -15.07 -5.01
CA ARG A 68 4.60 -15.87 -6.09
C ARG A 68 3.10 -15.62 -6.21
N ASP A 69 2.37 -15.59 -5.10
CA ASP A 69 0.91 -15.38 -5.10
C ASP A 69 0.56 -14.00 -5.67
N ILE A 70 1.23 -12.95 -5.20
CA ILE A 70 1.01 -11.57 -5.66
C ILE A 70 1.32 -11.44 -7.14
N VAL A 71 2.47 -11.96 -7.60
CA VAL A 71 2.92 -11.84 -8.99
C VAL A 71 2.04 -12.63 -9.96
N SER A 72 1.45 -13.75 -9.49
CA SER A 72 0.59 -14.58 -10.32
C SER A 72 -0.80 -13.97 -10.53
N HIS A 73 -1.32 -13.27 -9.52
CA HIS A 73 -2.71 -12.82 -9.53
C HIS A 73 -2.87 -11.31 -9.71
N ALA A 74 -2.01 -10.48 -9.13
CA ALA A 74 -2.19 -9.04 -9.19
C ALA A 74 -1.81 -8.46 -10.56
N ASP A 75 -2.56 -7.45 -11.00
CA ASP A 75 -2.22 -6.70 -12.20
C ASP A 75 -0.87 -5.98 -12.03
N THR A 76 -0.05 -6.04 -13.08
CA THR A 76 1.33 -5.54 -13.02
C THR A 76 1.41 -4.01 -12.99
N ASP A 77 0.48 -3.31 -13.64
CA ASP A 77 0.42 -1.85 -13.61
C ASP A 77 -0.18 -1.35 -12.27
N ARG A 78 -1.07 -2.11 -11.63
CA ARG A 78 -1.49 -1.90 -10.23
C ARG A 78 -0.32 -2.05 -9.27
N LEU A 79 0.43 -3.15 -9.33
CA LEU A 79 1.64 -3.36 -8.52
C LEU A 79 2.64 -2.23 -8.68
N TYR A 80 2.87 -1.82 -9.93
CA TYR A 80 3.76 -0.70 -10.24
C TYR A 80 3.27 0.61 -9.62
N THR A 81 2.02 0.99 -9.87
CA THR A 81 1.46 2.28 -9.43
C THR A 81 1.40 2.36 -7.91
N PHE A 82 0.79 1.36 -7.27
CA PHE A 82 0.70 1.29 -5.82
C PHE A 82 2.09 1.24 -5.16
N GLY A 83 2.99 0.39 -5.68
CA GLY A 83 4.35 0.27 -5.17
C GLY A 83 5.16 1.56 -5.30
N MET A 84 5.02 2.29 -6.42
CA MET A 84 5.67 3.59 -6.60
C MET A 84 5.09 4.67 -5.70
N ASN A 85 3.80 4.62 -5.38
CA ASN A 85 3.18 5.59 -4.47
C ASN A 85 3.55 5.29 -3.02
N LEU A 86 3.50 4.04 -2.58
CA LEU A 86 3.87 3.63 -1.23
C LEU A 86 5.39 3.82 -1.00
N GLY A 87 6.22 3.21 -1.84
CA GLY A 87 7.66 3.15 -1.66
C GLY A 87 8.38 4.44 -2.04
N TYR A 88 8.15 4.96 -3.25
CA TYR A 88 8.85 6.18 -3.70
C TYR A 88 8.17 7.44 -3.17
N ASN A 89 6.87 7.65 -3.41
CA ASN A 89 6.22 8.89 -2.98
C ASN A 89 6.08 8.95 -1.45
N GLY A 90 5.70 7.86 -0.78
CA GLY A 90 5.61 7.79 0.68
C GLY A 90 6.98 7.68 1.34
N CYS A 91 7.61 6.51 1.21
CA CYS A 91 8.79 6.19 2.01
C CYS A 91 10.10 6.85 1.54
N THR A 92 10.17 7.44 0.34
CA THR A 92 11.41 8.07 -0.19
C THR A 92 11.30 9.59 -0.31
N ALA A 93 10.58 10.09 -1.33
CA ALA A 93 10.42 11.52 -1.57
C ALA A 93 9.59 12.20 -0.47
N GLY A 94 8.51 11.55 -0.02
CA GLY A 94 7.67 11.99 1.10
C GLY A 94 8.45 12.03 2.40
N ALA A 95 9.17 10.95 2.73
CA ALA A 95 10.05 10.92 3.91
C ALA A 95 11.12 12.02 3.90
N GLN A 96 11.70 12.37 2.74
CA GLN A 96 12.60 13.52 2.64
C GLN A 96 11.87 14.83 2.95
N ARG A 97 10.71 15.04 2.32
CA ARG A 97 9.89 16.24 2.52
C ARG A 97 9.41 16.38 3.97
N ILE A 98 9.05 15.28 4.63
CA ILE A 98 8.74 15.22 6.06
C ILE A 98 9.92 15.75 6.86
N ARG A 99 11.13 15.19 6.71
CA ARG A 99 12.32 15.65 7.45
C ARG A 99 12.64 17.13 7.23
N GLU A 100 12.41 17.65 6.02
CA GLU A 100 12.58 19.08 5.72
C GLU A 100 11.53 19.94 6.43
N ASN A 101 10.28 19.49 6.48
CA ASN A 101 9.19 20.19 7.17
C ASN A 101 9.30 20.10 8.69
N GLU A 102 9.69 18.96 9.25
CA GLU A 102 9.92 18.80 10.70
C GLU A 102 10.99 19.79 11.20
N LYS A 103 12.07 19.98 10.43
CA LYS A 103 13.11 20.99 10.73
C LYS A 103 12.59 22.43 10.67
N LYS A 104 11.62 22.72 9.80
CA LYS A 104 11.08 24.08 9.60
C LYS A 104 9.95 24.42 10.58
N LEU A 105 9.11 23.43 10.91
CA LEU A 105 7.90 23.58 11.71
C LEU A 105 8.12 23.20 13.18
N GLU A 106 9.28 22.61 13.50
CA GLU A 106 9.65 22.15 14.85
C GLU A 106 8.61 21.18 15.46
N CYS A 107 8.02 20.34 14.60
CA CYS A 107 7.05 19.32 15.01
C CYS A 107 7.32 18.01 14.29
N ASN A 108 6.90 16.90 14.89
CA ASN A 108 6.96 15.59 14.26
C ASN A 108 5.81 15.46 13.24
N ILE A 109 6.10 14.90 12.07
CA ILE A 109 5.11 14.70 11.01
C ILE A 109 5.02 13.20 10.71
N PRO A 110 3.83 12.60 10.80
CA PRO A 110 3.69 11.16 10.56
C PRO A 110 3.85 10.85 9.06
N TRP A 111 4.41 9.68 8.73
CA TRP A 111 4.53 9.22 7.35
C TRP A 111 3.22 8.64 6.77
N THR A 112 2.26 8.31 7.66
CA THR A 112 0.94 7.78 7.32
C THR A 112 -0.13 8.38 8.24
N VAL A 113 -1.35 8.54 7.75
CA VAL A 113 -2.50 9.01 8.54
C VAL A 113 -3.68 8.06 8.36
N ALA A 114 -4.31 7.71 9.48
CA ALA A 114 -5.56 6.97 9.50
C ALA A 114 -6.75 7.94 9.60
N ILE A 115 -7.73 7.80 8.72
CA ILE A 115 -8.96 8.60 8.70
C ILE A 115 -10.13 7.66 8.95
N GLN A 116 -10.80 7.87 10.10
CA GLN A 116 -12.12 7.29 10.33
C GLN A 116 -13.14 8.09 9.54
N MET A 117 -13.75 7.47 8.55
CA MET A 117 -14.73 8.11 7.69
C MET A 117 -16.14 7.97 8.27
N ASP A 118 -16.88 9.08 8.22
CA ASP A 118 -18.29 9.13 8.54
C ASP A 118 -19.06 8.92 7.25
N SER A 119 -19.40 7.66 6.97
CA SER A 119 -20.07 7.28 5.71
C SER A 119 -21.46 7.88 5.57
N GLU A 120 -22.17 8.13 6.68
CA GLU A 120 -23.51 8.72 6.69
C GLU A 120 -23.49 10.19 6.27
N HIS A 121 -22.50 10.95 6.72
CA HIS A 121 -22.34 12.38 6.42
C HIS A 121 -21.16 12.65 5.48
N PHE A 122 -20.86 11.70 4.60
CA PHE A 122 -19.69 11.81 3.73
C PHE A 122 -19.75 13.06 2.87
N GLU A 123 -20.89 13.35 2.23
CA GLU A 123 -21.05 14.49 1.31
C GLU A 123 -20.79 15.83 2.02
N GLU A 124 -21.17 15.95 3.29
CA GLU A 124 -20.91 17.15 4.10
C GLU A 124 -19.44 17.31 4.46
N LYS A 125 -18.73 16.18 4.65
CA LYS A 125 -17.34 16.12 5.10
C LYS A 125 -16.33 15.90 3.97
N GLU A 126 -16.78 15.60 2.75
CA GLU A 126 -15.94 15.24 1.60
C GLU A 126 -14.85 16.29 1.38
N LYS A 127 -15.26 17.57 1.33
CA LYS A 127 -14.35 18.69 1.17
C LYS A 127 -13.29 18.73 2.26
N GLN A 128 -13.64 18.41 3.51
CA GLN A 128 -12.69 18.36 4.61
C GLN A 128 -11.71 17.21 4.46
N TYR A 129 -12.14 16.03 4.00
CA TYR A 129 -11.24 14.91 3.70
C TYR A 129 -10.25 15.27 2.59
N GLN A 130 -10.73 15.86 1.49
CA GLN A 130 -9.88 16.32 0.37
C GLN A 130 -8.85 17.36 0.84
N ILE A 131 -9.27 18.36 1.62
CA ILE A 131 -8.36 19.37 2.19
C ILE A 131 -7.31 18.73 3.10
N THR A 132 -7.72 17.75 3.92
CA THR A 132 -6.82 17.05 4.85
C THR A 132 -5.76 16.28 4.08
N ILE A 133 -6.15 15.54 3.04
CA ILE A 133 -5.21 14.79 2.20
C ILE A 133 -4.27 15.74 1.47
N GLN A 134 -4.80 16.77 0.82
CA GLN A 134 -3.98 17.76 0.12
C GLN A 134 -2.99 18.49 1.04
N ALA A 135 -3.38 18.77 2.29
CA ALA A 135 -2.49 19.34 3.29
C ALA A 135 -1.40 18.35 3.72
N GLY A 136 -1.75 17.09 3.94
CA GLY A 136 -0.80 16.02 4.24
C GLY A 136 0.24 15.81 3.14
N GLU A 137 -0.18 15.79 1.87
CA GLU A 137 0.73 15.68 0.73
C GLU A 137 1.72 16.85 0.66
N LYS A 138 1.29 18.06 1.06
CA LYS A 138 2.20 19.23 1.19
C LYS A 138 3.23 19.06 2.32
N LEU A 139 2.92 18.26 3.34
CA LEU A 139 3.84 17.89 4.41
C LEU A 139 4.74 16.71 4.03
N GLY A 140 4.37 15.92 3.02
CA GLY A 140 5.09 14.73 2.56
C GLY A 140 4.38 13.41 2.91
N ILE A 141 3.12 13.46 3.34
CA ILE A 141 2.29 12.30 3.67
C ILE A 141 1.59 11.82 2.40
N TYR A 142 1.96 10.63 1.93
CA TYR A 142 1.38 10.01 0.72
C TYR A 142 0.77 8.64 0.99
N VAL A 143 0.68 8.23 2.26
CA VAL A 143 0.13 6.94 2.67
C VAL A 143 -1.06 7.19 3.57
N TRP A 144 -2.22 6.65 3.19
CA TRP A 144 -3.50 6.91 3.85
C TRP A 144 -4.21 5.62 4.16
N MET A 145 -4.69 5.49 5.40
CA MET A 145 -5.54 4.38 5.83
C MET A 145 -6.96 4.91 6.02
N LEU A 146 -7.88 4.47 5.18
CA LEU A 146 -9.28 4.88 5.21
C LEU A 146 -10.09 3.78 5.91
N PHE A 147 -10.68 4.12 7.04
CA PHE A 147 -11.60 3.25 7.75
C PHE A 147 -13.02 3.71 7.44
N CYS A 148 -13.69 2.97 6.56
CA CYS A 148 -15.08 3.23 6.20
C CYS A 148 -15.97 2.21 6.87
N MET A 149 -17.01 2.68 7.57
CA MET A 149 -18.05 1.80 8.11
C MET A 149 -19.26 1.89 7.20
N LYS A 150 -19.52 0.85 6.39
CA LYS A 150 -20.61 0.81 5.39
C LYS A 150 -20.39 1.82 4.25
N GLN A 151 -20.79 1.48 3.03
CA GLN A 151 -20.71 2.37 1.84
C GLN A 151 -19.29 2.89 1.50
N PRO A 152 -18.26 2.04 1.37
CA PRO A 152 -16.91 2.49 1.02
C PRO A 152 -16.83 3.13 -0.37
N GLN A 153 -17.85 2.95 -1.24
CA GLN A 153 -17.95 3.55 -2.58
C GLN A 153 -17.54 5.02 -2.61
N LYS A 154 -18.00 5.81 -1.64
CA LYS A 154 -17.77 7.25 -1.59
C LYS A 154 -16.29 7.59 -1.37
N SER A 155 -15.55 6.72 -0.67
CA SER A 155 -14.12 6.90 -0.40
C SER A 155 -13.24 6.73 -1.65
N LEU A 156 -13.72 6.03 -2.68
CA LEU A 156 -13.01 5.83 -3.94
C LEU A 156 -12.68 7.15 -4.64
N LEU A 157 -13.52 8.18 -4.43
CA LEU A 157 -13.28 9.53 -4.93
C LEU A 157 -12.01 10.18 -4.35
N LEU A 158 -11.66 9.86 -3.10
CA LEU A 158 -10.41 10.34 -2.49
C LEU A 158 -9.20 9.74 -3.22
N ALA A 159 -9.21 8.43 -3.47
CA ALA A 159 -8.16 7.75 -4.22
C ALA A 159 -8.04 8.28 -5.66
N LYS A 160 -9.17 8.50 -6.32
CA LYS A 160 -9.24 9.07 -7.68
C LYS A 160 -8.63 10.47 -7.78
N ASN A 161 -8.89 11.33 -6.79
CA ASN A 161 -8.43 12.73 -6.81
C ASN A 161 -6.96 12.88 -6.38
N HIS A 162 -6.37 11.85 -5.78
CA HIS A 162 -5.00 11.85 -5.27
C HIS A 162 -4.17 10.68 -5.83
N PRO A 163 -3.91 10.65 -7.16
CA PRO A 163 -3.33 9.49 -7.85
C PRO A 163 -1.86 9.19 -7.46
N ASP A 164 -1.15 10.13 -6.82
CA ASP A 164 0.23 9.94 -6.34
C ASP A 164 0.30 9.41 -4.90
N SER A 165 -0.83 9.36 -4.19
CA SER A 165 -0.94 8.80 -2.85
C SER A 165 -1.35 7.33 -2.90
N ALA A 166 -0.87 6.51 -1.96
CA ALA A 166 -1.29 5.13 -1.76
C ALA A 166 -2.39 5.07 -0.69
N PHE A 167 -3.52 4.44 -1.04
CA PHE A 167 -4.67 4.30 -0.16
C PHE A 167 -4.87 2.84 0.25
N PHE A 168 -4.92 2.60 1.55
CA PHE A 168 -5.41 1.38 2.15
C PHE A 168 -6.84 1.60 2.57
N LEU A 169 -7.79 0.93 1.94
CA LEU A 169 -9.20 1.07 2.25
C LEU A 169 -9.67 -0.16 3.02
N PHE A 170 -9.97 0.04 4.30
CA PHE A 170 -10.48 -1.01 5.18
C PHE A 170 -11.97 -1.24 4.88
N CYS A 171 -12.31 -2.48 4.58
CA CYS A 171 -13.65 -2.89 4.16
C CYS A 171 -14.12 -4.14 4.92
N GLU A 172 -15.43 -4.25 5.06
CA GLU A 172 -16.09 -5.50 5.41
C GLU A 172 -16.30 -6.36 4.15
N PRO A 173 -16.30 -7.69 4.24
CA PRO A 173 -16.57 -8.56 3.08
C PRO A 173 -17.88 -8.20 2.35
N GLU A 174 -18.92 -7.80 3.09
CA GLU A 174 -20.23 -7.44 2.53
C GLU A 174 -20.22 -6.13 1.75
N ASP A 175 -19.22 -5.27 1.96
CA ASP A 175 -19.09 -4.02 1.23
C ASP A 175 -18.51 -4.24 -0.20
N LEU A 176 -17.89 -5.39 -0.46
CA LEU A 176 -17.19 -5.71 -1.72
C LEU A 176 -18.14 -6.30 -2.76
N THR A 177 -19.20 -5.58 -3.08
CA THR A 177 -20.14 -5.94 -4.16
C THR A 177 -19.47 -5.84 -5.53
N SER A 178 -20.06 -6.48 -6.55
CA SER A 178 -19.58 -6.34 -7.94
C SER A 178 -19.52 -4.87 -8.39
N ASP A 179 -20.57 -4.08 -8.10
CA ASP A 179 -20.61 -2.65 -8.42
C ASP A 179 -19.47 -1.86 -7.76
N PHE A 180 -19.13 -2.19 -6.50
CA PHE A 180 -18.00 -1.56 -5.81
C PHE A 180 -16.67 -1.90 -6.48
N LEU A 181 -16.48 -3.17 -6.84
CA LEU A 181 -15.25 -3.65 -7.46
C LEU A 181 -15.07 -3.08 -8.88
N ASP A 182 -16.16 -2.93 -9.64
CA ASP A 182 -16.16 -2.30 -10.96
C ASP A 182 -15.73 -0.82 -10.88
N ASP A 183 -16.26 -0.06 -9.93
CA ASP A 183 -15.87 1.34 -9.72
C ASP A 183 -14.44 1.48 -9.17
N ALA A 184 -13.92 0.47 -8.46
CA ALA A 184 -12.53 0.41 -8.01
C ALA A 184 -11.55 -0.15 -9.07
N ALA A 185 -12.05 -0.60 -10.23
CA ALA A 185 -11.28 -1.32 -11.25
C ALA A 185 -10.14 -0.50 -11.88
N ASP A 186 -10.26 0.83 -11.89
CA ASP A 186 -9.24 1.72 -12.46
C ASP A 186 -8.39 2.45 -11.40
N LEU A 187 -8.63 2.16 -10.11
CA LEU A 187 -7.91 2.79 -9.01
C LEU A 187 -6.66 2.00 -8.66
N PHE A 188 -5.58 2.23 -9.40
CA PHE A 188 -4.32 1.50 -9.26
C PHE A 188 -3.50 1.92 -8.04
N ASN A 189 -3.91 3.00 -7.38
CA ASN A 189 -3.31 3.51 -6.15
C ASN A 189 -4.08 3.07 -4.89
N LEU A 190 -5.00 2.12 -5.03
CA LEU A 190 -5.83 1.55 -3.95
C LEU A 190 -5.45 0.10 -3.66
N MET A 191 -5.34 -0.23 -2.37
CA MET A 191 -5.30 -1.59 -1.85
C MET A 191 -6.49 -1.79 -0.90
N LEU A 192 -7.26 -2.85 -1.12
CA LEU A 192 -8.38 -3.23 -0.26
C LEU A 192 -7.86 -3.99 0.96
N VAL A 193 -8.30 -3.63 2.16
CA VAL A 193 -7.90 -4.29 3.40
C VAL A 193 -9.13 -4.91 4.04
N VAL A 194 -9.36 -6.18 3.75
CA VAL A 194 -10.62 -6.88 4.03
C VAL A 194 -10.58 -7.52 5.42
N ARG A 195 -11.60 -7.30 6.25
CA ARG A 195 -11.69 -7.98 7.55
C ARG A 195 -11.83 -9.48 7.32
N TYR A 196 -10.99 -10.27 7.99
CA TYR A 196 -11.02 -11.71 7.92
C TYR A 196 -12.16 -12.29 8.77
N ASP A 197 -13.00 -13.08 8.13
CA ASP A 197 -13.97 -14.00 8.71
C ASP A 197 -14.15 -15.24 7.79
N GLU A 198 -15.06 -16.15 8.16
CA GLU A 198 -15.29 -17.40 7.44
C GLU A 198 -15.68 -17.19 5.96
N SER A 199 -16.31 -16.06 5.63
CA SER A 199 -16.74 -15.71 4.27
C SER A 199 -15.61 -15.14 3.39
N THR A 200 -14.51 -14.71 4.01
CA THR A 200 -13.42 -13.99 3.35
C THR A 200 -12.65 -14.86 2.34
N SER A 201 -12.64 -16.19 2.54
CA SER A 201 -11.94 -17.12 1.64
C SER A 201 -12.44 -17.03 0.19
N GLY A 202 -13.75 -17.13 -0.02
CA GLY A 202 -14.36 -16.99 -1.35
C GLY A 202 -14.20 -15.60 -1.94
N MET A 203 -14.19 -14.56 -1.08
CA MET A 203 -13.92 -13.18 -1.53
C MET A 203 -12.49 -13.00 -2.04
N CYS A 204 -11.49 -13.59 -1.39
CA CYS A 204 -10.09 -13.50 -1.82
C CYS A 204 -9.89 -14.07 -3.24
N ASP A 205 -10.60 -15.14 -3.59
CA ASP A 205 -10.49 -15.74 -4.93
C ASP A 205 -11.07 -14.82 -6.01
N ASN A 206 -12.22 -14.18 -5.74
CA ASN A 206 -12.77 -13.15 -6.64
C ASN A 206 -11.81 -11.95 -6.80
N LEU A 207 -11.20 -11.48 -5.71
CA LEU A 207 -10.23 -10.38 -5.76
C LEU A 207 -8.96 -10.77 -6.56
N ARG A 208 -8.53 -12.04 -6.48
CA ARG A 208 -7.43 -12.57 -7.31
C ARG A 208 -7.81 -12.60 -8.79
N GLU A 209 -9.02 -13.04 -9.14
CA GLU A 209 -9.49 -13.07 -10.53
C GLU A 209 -9.56 -11.68 -11.15
N LEU A 210 -9.96 -10.68 -10.36
CA LEU A 210 -9.98 -9.27 -10.77
C LEU A 210 -8.59 -8.61 -10.78
N GLY A 211 -7.56 -9.29 -10.28
CA GLY A 211 -6.19 -8.80 -10.19
C GLY A 211 -6.02 -7.57 -9.31
N VAL A 212 -6.95 -7.31 -8.39
CA VAL A 212 -6.88 -6.18 -7.47
C VAL A 212 -5.88 -6.44 -6.34
N LEU A 213 -5.28 -5.36 -5.82
CA LEU A 213 -4.42 -5.46 -4.66
C LEU A 213 -5.29 -5.53 -3.41
N TYR A 214 -5.06 -6.57 -2.60
CA TYR A 214 -5.74 -6.71 -1.33
C TYR A 214 -4.82 -7.25 -0.24
N SER A 215 -5.23 -7.04 1.00
CA SER A 215 -4.74 -7.70 2.20
C SER A 215 -5.95 -8.12 3.04
N VAL A 216 -5.73 -9.09 3.92
CA VAL A 216 -6.69 -9.43 4.97
C VAL A 216 -6.19 -8.94 6.31
N TRP A 217 -7.09 -8.55 7.21
CA TRP A 217 -6.77 -8.16 8.57
C TRP A 217 -7.68 -8.87 9.56
N TYR A 218 -7.16 -9.21 10.73
CA TYR A 218 -7.92 -9.85 11.80
C TYR A 218 -7.68 -9.08 13.09
N GLN A 219 -8.74 -8.73 13.81
CA GLN A 219 -8.60 -8.10 15.12
C GLN A 219 -8.30 -9.19 16.16
N TYR A 220 -7.13 -9.09 16.79
CA TYR A 220 -6.73 -9.99 17.85
C TYR A 220 -6.39 -9.22 19.13
N GLY A 221 -6.56 -9.89 20.27
CA GLY A 221 -6.15 -9.43 21.57
C GLY A 221 -5.47 -10.53 22.38
N GLN A 222 -5.22 -10.27 23.66
CA GLN A 222 -4.49 -11.19 24.52
C GLN A 222 -5.13 -12.59 24.61
N LYS A 223 -6.47 -12.66 24.54
CA LYS A 223 -7.24 -13.91 24.53
C LYS A 223 -6.98 -14.80 23.31
N ASP A 224 -6.51 -14.22 22.20
CA ASP A 224 -6.33 -14.91 20.92
C ASP A 224 -4.88 -15.41 20.75
N THR A 225 -3.99 -15.05 21.68
CA THR A 225 -2.54 -15.33 21.62
C THR A 225 -2.23 -16.83 21.47
N GLU A 226 -2.88 -17.69 22.26
CA GLU A 226 -2.64 -19.14 22.20
C GLU A 226 -3.04 -19.73 20.86
N SER A 227 -4.11 -19.24 20.25
CA SER A 227 -4.56 -19.67 18.93
C SER A 227 -3.56 -19.22 17.84
N ILE A 228 -3.16 -17.95 17.87
CA ILE A 228 -2.28 -17.36 16.84
C ILE A 228 -0.88 -17.96 16.82
N ILE A 229 -0.30 -18.24 18.00
CA ILE A 229 1.08 -18.77 18.08
C ILE A 229 1.14 -20.25 17.74
N ASN A 230 0.06 -21.00 17.99
CA ASN A 230 0.06 -22.46 17.85
C ASN A 230 -0.56 -22.98 16.54
N GLY A 231 -1.26 -22.13 15.78
CA GLY A 231 -1.81 -22.46 14.45
C GLY A 231 -3.15 -23.17 14.52
#